data_AF-A0A7J7VD11-F1
#
_entry.id   AF-A0A7J7VD11-F1
#
_cell.length_a   1.000
_cell.length_b   1.000
_cell.length_c   1.000
_cell.angle_alpha   90.00
_cell.angle_beta   90.00
_cell.angle_gamma   90.00
#
_symmetry.space_group_name_H-M   'P 1'
#
loop_
_entity.id
_entity.type
_entity.pdbx_description
1 polymer ?
#
loop_
_entity_poly.entity_id
_entity_poly.type
_entity_poly.pdbx_seq_one_letter_code
_entity_poly.pdbx_strand_id
1 'polypeptide(L)'
;MPAHLLQEEMASSYASSSSTTTTTITEPPARVLQNGESNPEKNLLHPEEDIRPEMKDDIFDPSYKDKEGPRPKLEYVWRNIILMSLLHLGALYGIILIPTCKVYTWLWGFAYYIISALGITAGAHRLWSHRSYKARLPLRIFLIIANTMAFQNDAYEWARDHRVHHKFSETDADPHNARRGFFFSHVGWLLVRKHPAVKEKGGLLDLSDLKAEKLLMFQRR
;
A
#
# COMPACT_ATOMS: atom_id res chain seq x y z
N MET A 1 24.29 -65.36 -22.82
CA MET A 1 24.63 -65.10 -21.40
C MET A 1 26.00 -64.42 -21.33
N PRO A 2 26.34 -63.67 -20.26
CA PRO A 2 26.61 -62.22 -20.30
C PRO A 2 28.01 -61.80 -19.74
N ALA A 3 28.23 -60.47 -19.71
CA ALA A 3 28.98 -59.67 -18.72
C ALA A 3 30.51 -59.86 -18.49
N HIS A 4 31.14 -58.70 -18.21
CA HIS A 4 32.43 -58.44 -17.55
C HIS A 4 33.70 -58.31 -18.43
N LEU A 5 34.54 -57.33 -18.07
CA LEU A 5 35.84 -56.91 -18.65
C LEU A 5 35.66 -55.93 -19.83
N LEU A 6 35.86 -54.62 -19.68
CA LEU A 6 37.16 -54.00 -19.44
C LEU A 6 37.01 -52.71 -18.64
N GLN A 7 37.46 -52.79 -17.40
CA GLN A 7 37.77 -51.68 -16.51
C GLN A 7 39.28 -51.70 -16.32
N GLU A 8 40.01 -51.08 -17.25
CA GLU A 8 41.45 -50.79 -17.12
C GLU A 8 41.94 -50.09 -18.39
N GLU A 9 41.64 -48.80 -18.53
CA GLU A 9 42.55 -47.90 -19.24
C GLU A 9 42.26 -46.47 -18.78
N MET A 10 43.32 -45.78 -18.36
CA MET A 10 43.37 -44.38 -17.95
C MET A 10 43.16 -44.06 -16.45
N ALA A 11 43.78 -44.85 -15.58
CA ALA A 11 44.29 -44.36 -14.31
C ALA A 11 45.80 -44.06 -14.47
N SER A 12 46.17 -42.80 -14.76
CA SER A 12 47.41 -42.14 -14.33
C SER A 12 47.68 -40.88 -15.18
N SER A 13 46.94 -39.81 -14.90
CA SER A 13 47.46 -38.44 -15.04
C SER A 13 46.72 -37.53 -14.05
N TYR A 14 47.20 -37.55 -12.81
CA TYR A 14 47.14 -36.46 -11.82
C TYR A 14 47.44 -35.11 -12.51
N ALA A 15 46.92 -33.93 -12.15
CA ALA A 15 46.16 -33.45 -11.00
C ALA A 15 45.59 -32.04 -11.31
N SER A 16 44.62 -31.63 -10.47
CA SER A 16 44.33 -30.25 -10.04
C SER A 16 43.69 -29.25 -11.03
N SER A 17 42.38 -29.04 -10.90
CA SER A 17 41.85 -27.75 -10.42
C SER A 17 40.35 -27.87 -10.09
N SER A 18 40.04 -27.87 -8.80
CA SER A 18 38.69 -27.66 -8.29
C SER A 18 38.63 -26.23 -7.79
N SER A 19 37.97 -25.34 -8.53
CA SER A 19 37.70 -23.97 -8.08
C SER A 19 36.55 -23.99 -7.07
N THR A 20 36.87 -24.26 -5.81
CA THR A 20 35.99 -24.03 -4.67
C THR A 20 36.19 -22.58 -4.20
N THR A 21 35.20 -21.72 -4.43
CA THR A 21 35.21 -20.35 -3.89
C THR A 21 34.84 -20.41 -2.40
N THR A 22 35.86 -20.46 -1.54
CA THR A 22 35.72 -20.27 -0.09
C THR A 22 35.42 -18.80 0.19
N THR A 23 34.25 -18.52 0.75
CA THR A 23 33.93 -17.20 1.31
C THR A 23 34.47 -17.15 2.74
N THR A 24 35.57 -16.43 2.95
CA THR A 24 36.07 -16.13 4.29
C THR A 24 35.15 -15.07 4.92
N ILE A 25 34.42 -15.46 5.97
CA ILE A 25 33.71 -14.51 6.84
C ILE A 25 34.76 -13.90 7.77
N THR A 26 35.10 -12.63 7.58
CA THR A 26 35.82 -11.84 8.56
C THR A 26 34.84 -11.40 9.65
N GLU A 27 35.11 -11.75 10.91
CA GLU A 27 34.39 -11.18 12.05
C GLU A 27 34.59 -9.65 12.10
N PRO A 28 33.55 -8.87 12.42
CA PRO A 28 33.74 -7.46 12.70
C PRO A 28 34.52 -7.29 14.01
N PRO A 29 35.43 -6.30 14.12
CA PRO A 29 36.20 -6.09 15.33
C PRO A 29 35.28 -5.75 16.50
N ALA A 30 35.57 -6.35 17.66
CA ALA A 30 34.83 -6.14 18.91
C ALA A 30 34.74 -4.65 19.25
N ARG A 31 33.51 -4.15 19.44
CA ARG A 31 33.25 -2.78 19.92
C ARG A 31 33.85 -2.62 21.32
N VAL A 32 34.93 -1.86 21.41
CA VAL A 32 35.38 -1.26 22.67
C VAL A 32 34.29 -0.29 23.11
N LEU A 33 33.65 -0.57 24.25
CA LEU A 33 32.74 0.35 24.92
C LEU A 33 33.56 1.54 25.44
N GLN A 34 33.60 2.63 24.67
CA GLN A 34 34.00 3.93 25.20
C GLN A 34 32.77 4.62 25.77
N ASN A 35 32.73 4.70 27.10
CA ASN A 35 31.86 5.61 27.83
C ASN A 35 32.24 7.05 27.44
N GLY A 36 31.36 7.73 26.71
CA GLY A 36 31.52 9.12 26.33
C GLY A 36 30.15 9.74 26.14
N GLU A 37 29.86 10.75 26.95
CA GLU A 37 28.61 11.51 26.99
C GLU A 37 28.17 11.95 25.59
N SER A 38 27.01 11.47 25.15
CA SER A 38 26.42 11.86 23.87
C SER A 38 25.82 13.27 23.99
N ASN A 39 26.57 14.26 23.52
CA ASN A 39 26.04 15.59 23.22
C ASN A 39 25.03 15.47 22.05
N PRO A 40 23.75 15.84 22.22
CA PRO A 40 22.67 15.56 21.25
C PRO A 40 22.76 16.34 19.93
N GLU A 41 23.67 17.30 19.79
CA GLU A 41 23.69 18.22 18.64
C GLU A 41 24.42 17.71 17.38
N LYS A 42 25.11 16.56 17.42
CA LYS A 42 25.99 16.14 16.29
C LYS A 42 25.42 15.11 15.30
N ASN A 43 24.16 14.72 15.41
CA ASN A 43 23.53 13.76 14.48
C ASN A 43 22.61 14.37 13.40
N LEU A 44 22.54 15.71 13.28
CA LEU A 44 21.69 16.39 12.28
C LEU A 44 22.55 17.09 11.22
N LEU A 45 23.27 16.30 10.41
CA LEU A 45 24.09 16.80 9.30
C LEU A 45 23.52 16.35 7.94
N HIS A 46 22.23 16.54 7.73
CA HIS A 46 21.62 16.85 6.45
C HIS A 46 20.29 17.57 6.76
N PRO A 47 20.07 18.82 6.34
CA PRO A 47 18.72 19.36 6.28
C PRO A 47 17.89 18.39 5.43
N GLU A 48 16.75 17.91 5.93
CA GLU A 48 15.88 17.09 5.09
C GLU A 48 15.52 17.89 3.83
N GLU A 49 15.96 17.41 2.67
CA GLU A 49 15.73 18.07 1.40
C GLU A 49 14.23 17.91 1.04
N ASP A 50 13.51 19.03 0.91
CA ASP A 50 12.11 19.02 0.47
C ASP A 50 12.05 18.74 -1.05
N ILE A 51 12.05 17.46 -1.40
CA ILE A 51 12.01 16.98 -2.79
C ILE A 51 10.64 17.11 -3.46
N ARG A 52 9.58 17.48 -2.72
CA ARG A 52 8.21 17.57 -3.23
C ARG A 52 7.45 18.77 -2.61
N PRO A 53 7.89 19.99 -2.89
CA PRO A 53 7.28 21.18 -2.28
C PRO A 53 5.84 21.43 -2.75
N GLU A 54 5.42 20.86 -3.89
CA GLU A 54 4.08 21.03 -4.46
C GLU A 54 2.93 20.32 -3.70
N MET A 55 3.23 19.37 -2.81
CA MET A 55 2.23 18.63 -2.03
C MET A 55 2.71 18.50 -0.59
N LYS A 56 1.91 18.98 0.37
CA LYS A 56 2.21 18.90 1.81
C LYS A 56 1.04 18.36 2.64
N ASP A 57 -0.10 18.08 2.02
CA ASP A 57 -1.30 17.64 2.73
C ASP A 57 -1.31 16.16 3.12
N ASP A 58 -0.27 15.43 2.70
CA ASP A 58 0.05 14.06 3.10
C ASP A 58 1.20 13.98 4.10
N ILE A 59 1.72 15.12 4.58
CA ILE A 59 2.74 15.15 5.65
C ILE A 59 2.05 14.95 6.99
N PHE A 60 2.56 14.00 7.79
CA PHE A 60 2.06 13.73 9.14
C PHE A 60 2.20 14.95 10.05
N ASP A 61 1.12 15.32 10.75
CA ASP A 61 1.07 16.41 11.71
C ASP A 61 1.11 15.87 13.15
N PRO A 62 2.28 15.84 13.80
CA PRO A 62 2.41 15.34 15.18
C PRO A 62 1.77 16.28 16.21
N SER A 63 1.42 17.52 15.84
CA SER A 63 0.83 18.49 16.76
C SER A 63 -0.65 18.21 17.02
N TYR A 64 -1.34 17.54 16.09
CA TYR A 64 -2.75 17.21 16.25
C TYR A 64 -2.96 16.01 17.17
N LYS A 65 -3.89 16.16 18.12
CA LYS A 65 -4.33 15.09 19.01
C LYS A 65 -5.84 15.09 19.14
N ASP A 66 -6.38 13.92 19.47
CA ASP A 66 -7.81 13.77 19.76
C ASP A 66 -8.24 14.67 20.92
N LYS A 67 -9.45 15.22 20.82
CA LYS A 67 -10.05 15.95 21.95
C LYS A 67 -10.26 14.98 23.11
N GLU A 68 -9.97 15.43 24.31
CA GLU A 68 -10.25 14.67 25.52
C GLU A 68 -11.76 14.48 25.70
N GLY A 69 -12.17 13.26 26.05
CA GLY A 69 -13.57 12.93 26.29
C GLY A 69 -13.98 11.58 25.70
N PRO A 70 -15.22 11.15 25.98
CA PRO A 70 -15.74 9.91 25.43
C PRO A 70 -15.97 10.06 23.93
N ARG A 71 -15.56 9.05 23.16
CA ARG A 71 -15.86 9.00 21.73
C ARG A 71 -17.37 8.87 21.50
N PRO A 72 -17.92 9.51 20.46
CA PRO A 72 -19.32 9.32 20.10
C PRO A 72 -19.57 7.85 19.70
N LYS A 73 -20.79 7.38 19.96
CA LYS A 73 -21.22 6.03 19.55
C LYS A 73 -21.17 5.90 18.03
N LEU A 74 -20.84 4.71 17.55
CA LEU A 74 -20.83 4.41 16.12
C LEU A 74 -22.26 4.36 15.58
N GLU A 75 -22.50 5.06 14.47
CA GLU A 75 -23.76 5.00 13.73
C GLU A 75 -23.62 4.04 12.56
N TYR A 76 -24.32 2.90 12.62
CA TYR A 76 -24.27 1.87 11.57
C TYR A 76 -24.98 2.30 10.29
N VAL A 77 -24.38 1.97 9.16
CA VAL A 77 -24.95 2.17 7.83
C VAL A 77 -25.39 0.81 7.28
N TRP A 78 -26.61 0.39 7.62
CA TRP A 78 -27.15 -0.94 7.29
C TRP A 78 -27.08 -1.31 5.82
N ARG A 79 -27.26 -0.33 4.92
CA ARG A 79 -27.07 -0.56 3.48
C ARG A 79 -25.68 -1.10 3.16
N ASN A 80 -24.64 -0.49 3.72
CA ASN A 80 -23.26 -0.88 3.47
C ASN A 80 -22.97 -2.24 4.10
N ILE A 81 -23.51 -2.49 5.31
CA ILE A 81 -23.40 -3.79 5.98
C ILE A 81 -23.98 -4.90 5.11
N ILE A 82 -25.23 -4.75 4.65
CA ILE A 82 -25.89 -5.76 3.82
C ILE A 82 -25.13 -6.00 2.52
N LEU A 83 -24.75 -4.94 1.79
CA LEU A 83 -24.03 -5.07 0.52
C LEU A 83 -22.65 -5.72 0.72
N MET A 84 -21.92 -5.35 1.77
CA MET A 84 -20.61 -5.93 2.07
C MET A 84 -20.73 -7.40 2.47
N SER A 85 -21.74 -7.77 3.26
CA SER A 85 -22.04 -9.16 3.60
C SER A 85 -22.37 -9.98 2.35
N LEU A 86 -23.25 -9.47 1.47
CA LEU A 86 -23.62 -10.16 0.23
C LEU A 86 -22.42 -10.32 -0.72
N LEU A 87 -21.57 -9.29 -0.83
CA LEU A 87 -20.33 -9.37 -1.63
C LEU A 87 -19.42 -10.51 -1.16
N HIS A 88 -19.20 -10.62 0.16
CA HIS A 88 -18.33 -11.66 0.71
C HIS A 88 -18.95 -13.05 0.67
N LEU A 89 -20.27 -13.18 0.84
CA LEU A 89 -20.97 -14.45 0.63
C LEU A 89 -20.89 -14.89 -0.84
N GLY A 90 -21.06 -13.96 -1.78
CA GLY A 90 -20.87 -14.21 -3.21
C GLY A 90 -19.42 -14.60 -3.54
N ALA A 91 -18.43 -13.98 -2.91
CA ALA A 91 -17.02 -14.34 -3.07
C ALA A 91 -16.73 -15.76 -2.54
N LEU A 92 -17.27 -16.11 -1.37
CA LEU A 92 -17.13 -17.46 -0.80
C LEU A 92 -17.76 -18.51 -1.70
N TYR A 93 -18.95 -18.22 -2.24
CA TYR A 93 -19.59 -19.08 -3.24
C TYR A 93 -18.73 -19.18 -4.50
N GLY A 94 -18.18 -18.06 -4.98
CA GLY A 94 -17.25 -18.02 -6.12
C GLY A 94 -16.05 -18.94 -5.95
N ILE A 95 -15.45 -19.01 -4.75
CA ILE A 95 -14.33 -19.91 -4.44
C ILE A 95 -14.70 -21.37 -4.69
N ILE A 96 -15.93 -21.78 -4.39
CA ILE A 96 -16.41 -23.15 -4.63
C ILE A 96 -16.54 -23.42 -6.15
N LEU A 97 -16.84 -22.39 -6.95
CA LEU A 97 -16.99 -22.51 -8.41
C LEU A 97 -15.67 -22.47 -9.16
N ILE A 98 -14.60 -21.93 -8.56
CA ILE A 98 -13.27 -21.78 -9.17
C ILE A 98 -12.78 -23.04 -9.92
N PRO A 99 -12.88 -24.28 -9.38
CA PRO A 99 -12.42 -25.49 -10.07
C PRO A 99 -13.20 -25.82 -11.36
N THR A 100 -14.42 -25.29 -11.49
CA THR A 100 -15.29 -25.52 -12.67
C THR A 100 -15.07 -24.50 -13.78
N CYS A 101 -14.28 -23.45 -13.53
CA CYS A 101 -14.04 -22.38 -14.48
C CYS A 101 -13.07 -22.77 -15.60
N LYS A 102 -13.30 -22.22 -16.80
CA LYS A 102 -12.37 -22.34 -17.93
C LYS A 102 -11.08 -21.58 -17.63
N VAL A 103 -9.96 -22.02 -18.20
CA VAL A 103 -8.65 -21.34 -18.06
C VAL A 103 -8.72 -19.86 -18.45
N TYR A 104 -9.49 -19.49 -19.47
CA TYR A 104 -9.67 -18.09 -19.85
C TYR A 104 -10.32 -17.24 -18.74
N THR A 105 -11.22 -17.81 -17.93
CA THR A 105 -11.81 -17.11 -16.78
C THR A 105 -10.76 -16.82 -15.72
N TRP A 106 -9.83 -17.74 -15.49
CA TRP A 106 -8.71 -17.53 -14.57
C TRP A 106 -7.76 -16.43 -15.04
N LEU A 107 -7.34 -16.51 -16.31
CA LEU A 107 -6.47 -15.50 -16.91
C LEU A 107 -7.13 -14.13 -16.90
N TRP A 108 -8.42 -14.06 -17.23
CA TRP A 108 -9.21 -12.83 -17.16
C TRP A 108 -9.27 -12.29 -15.73
N GLY A 109 -9.62 -13.12 -14.75
CA GLY A 109 -9.69 -12.72 -13.34
C GLY A 109 -8.37 -12.19 -12.81
N PHE A 110 -7.26 -12.86 -13.14
CA PHE A 110 -5.92 -12.41 -12.78
C PHE A 110 -5.55 -11.07 -13.46
N ALA A 111 -5.79 -10.94 -14.76
CA ALA A 111 -5.53 -9.70 -15.48
C ALA A 111 -6.37 -8.53 -14.91
N TYR A 112 -7.66 -8.79 -14.64
CA TYR A 112 -8.58 -7.82 -14.06
C TYR A 112 -8.12 -7.37 -12.67
N TYR A 113 -7.64 -8.31 -11.83
CA TYR A 113 -7.06 -8.01 -10.52
C TYR A 113 -5.84 -7.10 -10.64
N ILE A 114 -4.86 -7.45 -11.50
CA ILE A 114 -3.64 -6.65 -11.66
C ILE A 114 -3.95 -5.25 -12.20
N ILE A 115 -4.80 -5.14 -13.21
CA ILE A 115 -5.20 -3.84 -13.77
C ILE A 115 -5.87 -2.99 -12.69
N SER A 116 -6.83 -3.55 -11.96
CA SER A 116 -7.53 -2.83 -10.86
C SER A 116 -6.56 -2.40 -9.76
N ALA A 117 -5.61 -3.28 -9.38
CA ALA A 117 -4.58 -2.97 -8.39
C ALA A 117 -3.67 -1.82 -8.82
N LEU A 118 -3.32 -1.72 -10.11
CA LEU A 118 -2.57 -0.58 -10.65
C LEU A 118 -3.39 0.72 -10.58
N GLY A 119 -4.70 0.67 -10.82
CA GLY A 119 -5.60 1.80 -10.67
C GLY A 119 -5.60 2.40 -9.26
N ILE A 120 -5.49 1.55 -8.23
CA ILE A 120 -5.33 2.00 -6.84
C ILE A 120 -3.90 2.43 -6.56
N THR A 121 -2.92 1.56 -6.75
CA THR A 121 -1.54 1.76 -6.27
C THR A 121 -0.77 2.79 -7.08
N ALA A 122 -0.80 2.71 -8.41
CA ALA A 122 -0.13 3.67 -9.27
C ALA A 122 -0.98 4.92 -9.49
N GLY A 123 -2.30 4.77 -9.61
CA GLY A 123 -3.26 5.86 -9.77
C GLY A 123 -3.60 6.57 -8.47
N ALA A 124 -4.71 6.17 -7.84
CA ALA A 124 -5.27 6.81 -6.65
C ALA A 124 -4.21 7.16 -5.60
N HIS A 125 -3.38 6.20 -5.23
CA HIS A 125 -2.36 6.34 -4.19
C HIS A 125 -1.18 7.22 -4.62
N ARG A 126 -0.34 6.76 -5.55
CA ARG A 126 0.93 7.44 -5.86
C ARG A 126 0.76 8.72 -6.69
N LEU A 127 -0.12 8.69 -7.69
CA LEU A 127 -0.31 9.81 -8.62
C LEU A 127 -1.18 10.91 -8.01
N TRP A 128 -2.38 10.56 -7.54
CA TRP A 128 -3.39 11.56 -7.14
C TRP A 128 -3.34 11.93 -5.65
N SER A 129 -3.17 10.98 -4.74
CA SER A 129 -3.05 11.32 -3.32
C SER A 129 -1.74 11.99 -2.99
N HIS A 130 -0.64 11.48 -3.53
CA HIS A 130 0.70 11.88 -3.14
C HIS A 130 1.39 12.83 -4.13
N ARG A 131 1.07 12.80 -5.43
CA ARG A 131 1.84 13.52 -6.47
C ARG A 131 3.32 13.09 -6.53
N SER A 132 3.61 11.80 -6.35
CA SER A 132 5.00 11.31 -6.37
C SER A 132 5.62 11.24 -7.77
N TYR A 133 4.81 11.38 -8.82
CA TYR A 133 5.26 11.44 -10.20
C TYR A 133 4.24 12.18 -11.08
N LYS A 134 4.64 12.53 -12.31
CA LYS A 134 3.77 13.18 -13.30
C LYS A 134 3.46 12.18 -14.43
N ALA A 135 2.19 12.05 -14.77
CA ALA A 135 1.72 11.19 -15.85
C ALA A 135 1.14 12.00 -17.01
N ARG A 136 1.42 11.60 -18.25
CA ARG A 136 0.76 12.15 -19.44
C ARG A 136 -0.65 11.57 -19.58
N LEU A 137 -1.46 12.19 -20.44
CA LEU A 137 -2.87 11.86 -20.62
C LEU A 137 -3.16 10.37 -20.92
N PRO A 138 -2.42 9.65 -21.78
CA PRO A 138 -2.72 8.24 -22.05
C PRO A 138 -2.63 7.36 -20.79
N LEU A 139 -1.59 7.55 -19.99
CA LEU A 139 -1.43 6.82 -18.73
C LEU A 139 -2.50 7.23 -17.71
N ARG A 140 -2.87 8.51 -17.64
CA ARG A 140 -3.95 8.99 -16.76
C ARG A 140 -5.31 8.39 -17.12
N ILE A 141 -5.61 8.26 -18.42
CA ILE A 141 -6.81 7.58 -18.91
C ILE A 141 -6.80 6.10 -18.53
N PHE A 142 -5.67 5.41 -18.74
CA PHE A 142 -5.54 4.03 -18.31
C PHE A 142 -5.78 3.87 -16.80
N LEU A 143 -5.11 4.70 -15.99
CA LEU A 143 -5.19 4.62 -14.52
C LEU A 143 -6.59 4.98 -13.99
N ILE A 144 -7.32 5.92 -14.59
CA ILE A 144 -8.65 6.29 -14.11
C ILE A 144 -9.68 5.21 -14.46
N ILE A 145 -9.54 4.54 -15.61
CA ILE A 145 -10.37 3.38 -15.99
C ILE A 145 -10.06 2.23 -15.03
N ALA A 146 -8.78 1.92 -14.83
CA ALA A 146 -8.34 0.89 -13.90
C ALA A 146 -8.80 1.15 -12.45
N ASN A 147 -8.78 2.41 -11.99
CA ASN A 147 -9.30 2.79 -10.68
C ASN A 147 -10.81 2.56 -10.58
N THR A 148 -11.56 2.87 -11.65
CA THR A 148 -13.00 2.63 -11.71
C THR A 148 -13.34 1.14 -11.62
N MET A 149 -12.53 0.27 -12.23
CA MET A 149 -12.66 -1.19 -12.11
C MET A 149 -12.49 -1.71 -10.66
N ALA A 150 -11.64 -1.04 -9.87
CA ALA A 150 -11.34 -1.42 -8.49
C ALA A 150 -12.46 -1.09 -7.49
N PHE A 151 -13.37 -0.18 -7.85
CA PHE A 151 -14.57 0.14 -7.08
C PHE A 151 -14.32 0.53 -5.60
N GLN A 152 -13.31 1.37 -5.36
CA GLN A 152 -12.98 1.90 -4.02
C GLN A 152 -13.36 3.38 -3.86
N ASN A 153 -14.56 3.77 -4.32
CA ASN A 153 -14.97 5.16 -4.56
C ASN A 153 -14.17 5.84 -5.69
N ASP A 154 -14.59 7.06 -6.07
CA ASP A 154 -13.89 7.86 -7.06
C ASP A 154 -12.53 8.35 -6.53
N ALA A 155 -11.59 8.59 -7.45
CA ALA A 155 -10.21 8.94 -7.09
C ALA A 155 -10.11 10.25 -6.28
N TYR A 156 -11.07 11.18 -6.38
CA TYR A 156 -11.11 12.38 -5.53
C TYR A 156 -11.40 12.03 -4.08
N GLU A 157 -12.46 11.25 -3.82
CA GLU A 157 -12.81 10.85 -2.46
C GLU A 157 -11.72 9.97 -1.85
N TRP A 158 -11.17 9.02 -2.62
CA TRP A 158 -10.06 8.19 -2.19
C TRP A 158 -8.86 9.04 -1.78
N ALA A 159 -8.46 10.00 -2.62
CA ALA A 159 -7.30 10.84 -2.34
C ALA A 159 -7.52 11.77 -1.15
N ARG A 160 -8.72 12.34 -0.98
CA ARG A 160 -9.05 13.13 0.21
C ARG A 160 -8.88 12.30 1.46
N ASP A 161 -9.53 11.14 1.54
CA ASP A 161 -9.49 10.30 2.73
C ASP A 161 -8.05 9.81 3.02
N HIS A 162 -7.28 9.50 1.98
CA HIS A 162 -5.88 9.08 2.11
C HIS A 162 -4.97 10.20 2.62
N ARG A 163 -5.11 11.43 2.12
CA ARG A 163 -4.36 12.58 2.66
C ARG A 163 -4.70 12.84 4.13
N VAL A 164 -5.98 12.74 4.51
CA VAL A 164 -6.41 12.85 5.92
C VAL A 164 -5.78 11.76 6.78
N HIS A 165 -5.77 10.52 6.29
CA HIS A 165 -5.12 9.41 6.98
C HIS A 165 -3.64 9.65 7.23
N HIS A 166 -2.90 10.10 6.22
CA HIS A 166 -1.48 10.40 6.37
C HIS A 166 -1.24 11.54 7.36
N LYS A 167 -1.99 12.63 7.23
CA LYS A 167 -1.80 13.84 8.05
C LYS A 167 -2.17 13.63 9.51
N PHE A 168 -3.22 12.87 9.78
CA PHE A 168 -3.79 12.68 11.12
C PHE A 168 -3.84 11.22 11.55
N SER A 169 -2.86 10.42 11.12
CA SER A 169 -2.78 8.99 11.41
C SER A 169 -2.93 8.69 12.91
N GLU A 170 -3.61 7.60 13.24
CA GLU A 170 -3.82 7.14 14.62
C GLU A 170 -4.60 8.16 15.51
N THR A 171 -5.49 8.94 14.90
CA THR A 171 -6.42 9.85 15.57
C THR A 171 -7.86 9.62 15.10
N ASP A 172 -8.85 10.22 15.76
CA ASP A 172 -10.25 10.21 15.34
C ASP A 172 -10.53 11.01 14.05
N ALA A 173 -9.53 11.73 13.52
CA ALA A 173 -9.58 12.31 12.18
C ALA A 173 -9.13 11.31 11.09
N ASP A 174 -8.43 10.22 11.43
CA ASP A 174 -8.10 9.15 10.49
C ASP A 174 -9.37 8.34 10.13
N PRO A 175 -9.77 8.27 8.84
CA PRO A 175 -10.93 7.48 8.41
C PRO A 175 -10.91 6.01 8.87
N HIS A 176 -9.73 5.41 8.98
CA HIS A 176 -9.51 4.00 9.30
C HIS A 176 -8.54 3.80 10.47
N ASN A 177 -8.63 4.70 11.45
CA ASN A 177 -7.85 4.71 12.70
C ASN A 177 -7.61 3.31 13.30
N ALA A 178 -6.36 2.85 13.28
CA ALA A 178 -5.99 1.52 13.77
C ALA A 178 -6.09 1.38 15.30
N ARG A 179 -6.08 2.48 16.07
CA ARG A 179 -6.36 2.47 17.53
C ARG A 179 -7.79 2.02 17.89
N ARG A 180 -8.68 1.90 16.89
CA ARG A 180 -10.02 1.31 17.07
C ARG A 180 -10.04 -0.20 16.85
N GLY A 181 -8.88 -0.80 16.60
CA GLY A 181 -8.70 -2.24 16.45
C GLY A 181 -8.80 -2.73 15.01
N PHE A 182 -8.33 -3.96 14.79
CA PHE A 182 -8.20 -4.59 13.47
C PHE A 182 -9.49 -4.55 12.64
N PHE A 183 -10.63 -4.91 13.24
CA PHE A 183 -11.88 -4.96 12.50
C PHE A 183 -12.29 -3.57 11.96
N PHE A 184 -12.10 -2.52 12.77
CA PHE A 184 -12.44 -1.16 12.36
C PHE A 184 -11.58 -0.69 11.19
N SER A 185 -10.25 -0.82 11.30
CA SER A 185 -9.32 -0.38 10.25
C SER A 185 -9.41 -1.22 8.98
N HIS A 186 -9.76 -2.51 9.08
CA HIS A 186 -9.89 -3.39 7.94
C HIS A 186 -11.15 -3.12 7.10
N VAL A 187 -12.34 -3.16 7.73
CA VAL A 187 -13.62 -3.03 7.01
C VAL A 187 -14.67 -2.25 7.79
N GLY A 188 -14.60 -2.23 9.13
CA GLY A 188 -15.62 -1.65 9.99
C GLY A 188 -15.86 -0.16 9.71
N TRP A 189 -14.83 0.61 9.34
CA TRP A 189 -14.96 2.01 8.99
C TRP A 189 -15.88 2.28 7.77
N LEU A 190 -16.00 1.31 6.84
CA LEU A 190 -16.91 1.37 5.69
C LEU A 190 -18.38 1.12 6.08
N LEU A 191 -18.61 0.55 7.26
CA LEU A 191 -19.93 0.09 7.72
C LEU A 191 -20.62 1.08 8.65
N VAL A 192 -19.93 2.16 9.01
CA VAL A 192 -20.41 3.19 9.94
C VAL A 192 -20.28 4.57 9.34
N ARG A 193 -20.93 5.56 9.95
CA ARG A 193 -20.68 6.96 9.61
C ARG A 193 -19.27 7.37 10.05
N LYS A 194 -18.57 8.10 9.18
CA LYS A 194 -17.27 8.72 9.49
C LYS A 194 -17.39 9.61 10.72
N HIS A 195 -16.36 9.57 11.58
CA HIS A 195 -16.28 10.45 12.74
C HIS A 195 -16.29 11.93 12.29
N PRO A 196 -16.91 12.86 13.05
CA PRO A 196 -16.96 14.28 12.66
C PRO A 196 -15.60 14.91 12.37
N ALA A 197 -14.57 14.52 13.13
CA ALA A 197 -13.20 15.03 12.93
C ALA A 197 -12.64 14.68 11.53
N VAL A 198 -13.01 13.55 10.93
CA VAL A 198 -12.62 13.18 9.56
C VAL A 198 -13.15 14.22 8.56
N LYS A 199 -14.40 14.67 8.74
CA LYS A 199 -15.04 15.68 7.86
C LYS A 199 -14.45 17.06 8.11
N GLU A 200 -14.29 17.44 9.37
CA GLU A 200 -13.71 18.73 9.77
C GLU A 200 -12.30 18.87 9.21
N LYS A 201 -11.42 17.91 9.49
CA LYS A 201 -10.01 17.96 9.07
C LYS A 201 -9.82 17.72 7.58
N GLY A 202 -10.60 16.83 6.99
CA GLY A 202 -10.62 16.65 5.53
C GLY A 202 -11.11 17.87 4.76
N GLY A 203 -11.93 18.74 5.38
CA GLY A 203 -12.34 20.02 4.80
C GLY A 203 -11.25 21.09 4.78
N LEU A 204 -10.18 20.92 5.55
CA LEU A 204 -9.06 21.86 5.64
C LEU A 204 -7.91 21.54 4.69
N LEU A 205 -7.90 20.35 4.07
CA LEU A 205 -6.87 19.96 3.11
C LEU A 205 -7.03 20.72 1.80
N ASP A 206 -5.92 21.09 1.17
CA ASP A 206 -5.94 21.55 -0.21
C ASP A 206 -6.18 20.36 -1.15
N LEU A 207 -7.24 20.48 -1.95
CA LEU A 207 -7.64 19.53 -2.99
C LEU A 207 -7.80 20.26 -4.33
N SER A 208 -7.31 21.49 -4.44
CA SER A 208 -7.39 22.33 -5.65
C SER A 208 -6.72 21.63 -6.85
N ASP A 209 -5.63 20.91 -6.58
CA ASP A 209 -4.89 20.13 -7.55
C ASP A 209 -5.76 19.02 -8.20
N LEU A 210 -6.61 18.37 -7.41
CA LEU A 210 -7.55 17.35 -7.90
C LEU A 210 -8.76 17.98 -8.59
N LYS A 211 -9.27 19.10 -8.07
CA LYS A 211 -10.41 19.83 -8.67
C LYS A 211 -10.06 20.39 -10.04
N ALA A 212 -8.82 20.83 -10.25
CA ALA A 212 -8.33 21.31 -11.53
C ALA A 212 -8.19 20.17 -12.58
N GLU A 213 -8.13 18.92 -12.13
CA GLU A 213 -7.94 17.77 -12.99
C GLU A 213 -9.26 17.30 -13.63
N LYS A 214 -9.52 17.81 -14.86
CA LYS A 214 -10.75 17.52 -15.63
C LYS A 214 -11.10 16.03 -15.74
N LEU A 215 -10.11 15.16 -15.95
CA LEU A 215 -10.34 13.72 -16.10
C LEU A 215 -10.83 13.08 -14.79
N LEU A 216 -10.28 13.51 -13.66
CA LEU A 216 -10.65 13.02 -12.34
C LEU A 216 -12.03 13.56 -11.94
N MET A 217 -12.31 14.83 -12.26
CA MET A 217 -13.65 15.41 -12.10
C MET A 217 -14.69 14.77 -13.03
N PHE A 218 -14.27 14.26 -14.19
CA PHE A 218 -15.14 13.49 -15.08
C PHE A 218 -15.52 12.14 -14.46
N GLN A 219 -14.56 11.40 -13.86
CA GLN A 219 -14.86 10.14 -13.17
C GLN A 219 -15.87 10.33 -12.02
N ARG A 220 -15.78 11.46 -11.32
CA ARG A 220 -16.62 11.78 -10.15
C ARG A 220 -18.06 12.16 -10.52
N ARG A 221 -18.30 12.64 -11.73
CA ARG A 221 -19.60 13.18 -12.18
C ARG A 221 -20.60 12.07 -12.49
#